data_AF-A0A1I1EGZ3-F1
#
_entry.id   AF-A0A1I1EGZ3-F1
#
_cell.length_a   1.000
_cell.length_b   1.000
_cell.length_c   1.000
_cell.angle_alpha   90.00
_cell.angle_beta   90.00
_cell.angle_gamma   90.00
#
_symmetry.space_group_name_H-M   'P 1'
#
loop_
_entity.id
_entity.type
_entity.pdbx_description
1 polymer ?
#
loop_
_entity_poly.entity_id
_entity_poly.type
_entity_poly.pdbx_seq_one_letter_code
_entity_poly.pdbx_strand_id
1 'polypeptide(L)'
;MNKFYNETLHRLETTINELEIDTDCSVQQIEAVVHLIVESLSVVKKYVSKKGFKNTDEEIRFFKYQKPAIVAKLIYYNAIYKIETKKPYGAKRIRKYLNKELKKLKRFFDNNLDFYKYYRSNNSFLDEKMFLRGNHDIKLWLDTYYFQSDPSFSTSHDYKVAKIIANDLIQVYIEDQLYNKFKKINRKPKRS
;
A
#
# COMPACT_ATOMS: atom_id res chain seq x y z
N MET A 1 10.01 -12.01 -16.28
CA MET A 1 9.27 -11.61 -15.05
C MET A 1 7.79 -11.31 -15.27
N ASN A 2 7.40 -10.60 -16.33
CA ASN A 2 6.07 -9.99 -16.47
C ASN A 2 4.88 -10.96 -16.46
N LYS A 3 4.95 -12.06 -17.21
CA LYS A 3 3.85 -13.03 -17.29
C LYS A 3 3.52 -13.62 -15.91
N PHE A 4 4.53 -14.16 -15.23
CA PHE A 4 4.41 -14.72 -13.88
C PHE A 4 3.86 -13.69 -12.87
N TYR A 5 4.35 -12.45 -12.94
CA TYR A 5 3.86 -11.38 -12.08
C TYR A 5 2.39 -11.06 -12.33
N ASN A 6 1.99 -10.87 -13.59
CA ASN A 6 0.61 -10.54 -13.95
C ASN A 6 -0.35 -11.66 -13.54
N GLU A 7 0.02 -12.92 -13.75
CA GLU A 7 -0.77 -14.09 -13.32
C GLU A 7 -0.90 -14.15 -11.79
N THR A 8 0.19 -13.87 -11.06
CA THR A 8 0.19 -13.86 -9.60
C THR A 8 -0.64 -12.70 -9.04
N LEU A 9 -0.53 -11.51 -9.63
CA LEU A 9 -1.31 -10.34 -9.23
C LEU A 9 -2.79 -10.55 -9.53
N HIS A 10 -3.13 -11.02 -10.73
CA HIS A 10 -4.51 -11.31 -11.11
C HIS A 10 -5.13 -12.33 -10.15
N ARG A 11 -4.45 -13.45 -9.87
CA ARG A 11 -4.93 -14.44 -8.90
C ARG A 11 -5.16 -13.81 -7.53
N LEU A 12 -4.21 -13.02 -7.04
CA LEU A 12 -4.35 -12.33 -5.76
C LEU A 12 -5.56 -11.39 -5.74
N GLU A 13 -5.74 -10.58 -6.78
CA GLU A 13 -6.86 -9.64 -6.88
C GLU A 13 -8.21 -10.33 -6.99
N THR A 14 -8.30 -11.43 -7.76
CA THR A 14 -9.51 -12.24 -7.85
C THR A 14 -9.89 -12.80 -6.47
N THR A 15 -8.96 -13.43 -5.76
CA THR A 15 -9.23 -14.00 -4.44
C THR A 15 -9.58 -12.93 -3.41
N ILE A 16 -8.94 -11.75 -3.46
CA ILE A 16 -9.31 -10.62 -2.59
C ILE A 16 -10.74 -10.18 -2.88
N ASN A 17 -11.11 -10.00 -4.15
CA ASN A 17 -12.46 -9.57 -4.52
C ASN A 17 -13.53 -10.58 -4.08
N GLU A 18 -13.26 -11.89 -4.24
CA GLU A 18 -14.15 -12.95 -3.76
C GLU A 18 -14.39 -12.85 -2.24
N LEU A 19 -13.34 -12.57 -1.47
CA LEU A 19 -13.45 -12.37 -0.02
C LEU A 19 -14.18 -11.09 0.38
N GLU A 20 -14.18 -10.06 -0.45
CA GLU A 20 -14.87 -8.78 -0.20
C GLU A 20 -16.36 -8.79 -0.59
N ILE A 21 -16.76 -9.64 -1.55
CA ILE A 21 -18.15 -9.74 -2.02
C ILE A 21 -19.08 -10.32 -0.95
N ASP A 22 -18.57 -11.19 -0.08
CA ASP A 22 -19.43 -12.02 0.78
C ASP A 22 -19.83 -11.40 2.13
N THR A 23 -19.35 -10.21 2.54
CA THR A 23 -19.76 -9.64 3.85
C THR A 23 -19.37 -8.17 4.04
N ASP A 24 -20.08 -7.46 4.95
CA ASP A 24 -19.60 -6.20 5.52
C ASP A 24 -18.20 -6.44 6.10
N CYS A 25 -17.15 -5.91 5.42
CA CYS A 25 -15.72 -6.18 5.67
C CYS A 25 -15.38 -6.34 7.16
N SER A 26 -15.34 -7.60 7.61
CA SER A 26 -15.06 -7.96 8.98
C SER A 26 -13.56 -7.94 9.23
N VAL A 27 -13.17 -7.76 10.49
CA VAL A 27 -11.76 -7.81 10.90
C VAL A 27 -11.11 -9.15 10.50
N GLN A 28 -11.88 -10.25 10.55
CA GLN A 28 -11.42 -11.59 10.17
C GLN A 28 -11.11 -11.70 8.66
N GLN A 29 -11.90 -11.06 7.81
CA GLN A 29 -11.62 -11.01 6.37
C GLN A 29 -10.35 -10.23 6.08
N ILE A 30 -10.15 -9.10 6.76
CA ILE A 30 -8.91 -8.31 6.60
C ILE A 30 -7.69 -9.16 6.98
N GLU A 31 -7.78 -9.95 8.06
CA GLU A 31 -6.72 -10.87 8.47
C GLU A 31 -6.46 -11.94 7.39
N ALA A 32 -7.50 -12.58 6.86
CA ALA A 32 -7.37 -13.55 5.77
C ALA A 32 -6.70 -12.96 4.51
N VAL A 33 -7.11 -11.76 4.12
CA VAL A 33 -6.51 -11.02 2.99
C VAL A 33 -5.03 -10.71 3.25
N VAL A 34 -4.68 -10.27 4.46
CA VAL A 34 -3.28 -10.02 4.83
C VAL A 34 -2.45 -11.30 4.70
N HIS A 35 -2.97 -12.44 5.17
CA HIS A 35 -2.29 -13.74 5.01
C HIS A 35 -2.05 -14.10 3.54
N LEU A 36 -3.06 -13.95 2.68
CA LEU A 36 -2.94 -14.20 1.24
C LEU A 36 -1.89 -13.31 0.57
N ILE A 37 -1.85 -12.03 0.91
CA ILE A 37 -0.86 -11.09 0.36
C ILE A 37 0.56 -11.49 0.78
N VAL A 38 0.74 -11.88 2.05
CA VAL A 38 2.05 -12.34 2.56
C VAL A 38 2.50 -13.61 1.85
N GLU A 39 1.61 -14.57 1.62
CA GLU A 39 1.91 -15.77 0.86
C GLU A 39 2.30 -15.44 -0.58
N SER A 40 1.53 -14.55 -1.24
CA SER A 40 1.84 -14.09 -2.60
C SER A 40 3.22 -13.43 -2.67
N LEU A 41 3.59 -12.61 -1.68
CA LEU A 41 4.92 -12.00 -1.60
C LEU A 41 6.02 -13.06 -1.42
N SER A 42 5.76 -14.11 -0.63
CA SER A 42 6.69 -15.24 -0.46
C SER A 42 6.90 -15.99 -1.78
N VAL A 43 5.84 -16.24 -2.54
CA VAL A 43 5.90 -16.86 -3.87
C VAL A 43 6.70 -16.01 -4.85
N VAL A 44 6.44 -14.70 -4.91
CA VAL A 44 7.18 -13.76 -5.76
C VAL A 44 8.66 -13.71 -5.37
N LYS A 45 8.96 -13.65 -4.07
CA LYS A 45 10.33 -13.67 -3.56
C LYS A 45 11.08 -14.93 -3.99
N LYS A 46 10.48 -16.12 -3.78
CA LYS A 46 11.08 -17.40 -4.21
C LYS A 46 11.34 -17.44 -5.72
N TYR A 47 10.44 -16.88 -6.53
CA TYR A 47 10.62 -16.80 -7.97
C TYR A 47 11.81 -15.90 -8.33
N VAL A 48 11.89 -14.70 -7.76
CA VAL A 48 12.98 -13.74 -8.00
C VAL A 48 14.32 -14.32 -7.57
N SER A 49 14.40 -14.97 -6.41
CA SER A 49 15.64 -15.59 -5.93
C SER A 49 16.13 -16.74 -6.83
N LYS A 50 15.23 -17.48 -7.49
CA LYS A 50 15.59 -18.59 -8.38
C LYS A 50 15.93 -18.16 -9.81
N LYS A 51 15.17 -17.23 -10.36
CA LYS A 51 15.31 -16.80 -11.77
C LYS A 51 16.26 -15.61 -11.94
N GLY A 52 16.36 -14.75 -10.94
CA GLY A 52 17.01 -13.44 -11.08
C GLY A 52 16.28 -12.52 -12.04
N PHE A 53 16.97 -11.45 -12.45
CA PHE A 53 16.53 -10.51 -13.48
C PHE A 53 17.41 -10.65 -14.71
N LYS A 54 16.82 -10.47 -15.90
CA LYS A 54 17.55 -10.54 -17.17
C LYS A 54 18.51 -9.38 -17.37
N ASN A 55 18.13 -8.19 -16.90
CA ASN A 55 18.89 -6.96 -17.01
C ASN A 55 18.46 -5.98 -15.89
N THR A 56 19.17 -4.86 -15.80
CA THR A 56 18.90 -3.77 -14.85
C THR A 56 17.50 -3.18 -15.02
N ASP A 57 17.03 -3.04 -16.26
CA ASP A 57 15.68 -2.51 -16.54
C ASP A 57 14.56 -3.41 -15.98
N GLU A 58 14.70 -4.74 -16.09
CA GLU A 58 13.73 -5.69 -15.52
C GLU A 58 13.75 -5.62 -13.98
N GLU A 59 14.92 -5.43 -13.37
CA GLU A 59 15.07 -5.23 -11.92
C GLU A 59 14.42 -3.92 -11.45
N ILE A 60 14.73 -2.80 -12.11
CA ILE A 60 14.13 -1.48 -11.84
C ILE A 60 12.62 -1.56 -11.97
N ARG A 61 12.12 -2.14 -13.07
CA ARG A 61 10.67 -2.28 -13.30
C ARG A 61 10.00 -3.11 -12.21
N PHE A 62 10.67 -4.15 -11.72
CA PHE A 62 10.16 -4.95 -10.63
C PHE A 62 10.05 -4.16 -9.33
N PHE A 63 11.11 -3.45 -8.93
CA PHE A 63 11.14 -2.69 -7.67
C PHE A 63 10.39 -1.37 -7.70
N LYS A 64 10.19 -0.77 -8.89
CA LYS A 64 9.46 0.49 -9.06
C LYS A 64 7.95 0.30 -9.21
N TYR A 65 7.50 -0.77 -9.86
CA TYR A 65 6.07 -0.94 -10.19
C TYR A 65 5.48 -2.24 -9.68
N GLN A 66 6.17 -3.37 -9.85
CA GLN A 66 5.55 -4.69 -9.65
C GLN A 66 5.45 -5.07 -8.16
N LYS A 67 6.59 -5.13 -7.46
CA LYS A 67 6.63 -5.41 -6.03
C LYS A 67 5.83 -4.36 -5.24
N PRO A 68 5.98 -3.04 -5.50
CA PRO A 68 5.22 -2.03 -4.78
C PRO A 68 3.71 -2.20 -4.87
N ALA A 69 3.14 -2.65 -6.00
CA ALA A 69 1.70 -2.84 -6.12
C ALA A 69 1.14 -3.94 -5.20
N ILE A 70 1.91 -4.99 -4.92
CA ILE A 70 1.51 -6.05 -3.97
C ILE A 70 1.73 -5.57 -2.53
N VAL A 71 2.88 -4.96 -2.23
CA VAL A 71 3.19 -4.44 -0.89
C VAL A 71 2.24 -3.30 -0.50
N ALA A 72 1.79 -2.49 -1.45
CA ALA A 72 0.81 -1.44 -1.21
C ALA A 72 -0.51 -1.99 -0.67
N LYS A 73 -0.99 -3.11 -1.22
CA LYS A 73 -2.17 -3.83 -0.70
C LYS A 73 -1.94 -4.28 0.74
N LEU A 74 -0.77 -4.86 1.06
CA LEU A 74 -0.44 -5.24 2.43
C LEU A 74 -0.48 -4.05 3.40
N ILE A 75 0.10 -2.91 3.00
CA ILE A 75 0.07 -1.67 3.80
C ILE A 75 -1.36 -1.18 3.97
N TYR A 76 -2.17 -1.19 2.90
CA TYR A 76 -3.57 -0.79 2.90
C TYR A 76 -4.39 -1.63 3.89
N TYR A 77 -4.44 -2.95 3.74
CA TYR A 77 -5.26 -3.81 4.61
C TYR A 77 -4.81 -3.75 6.08
N ASN A 78 -3.50 -3.68 6.34
CA ASN A 78 -2.99 -3.47 7.71
C ASN A 78 -3.39 -2.09 8.28
N ALA A 79 -3.49 -1.05 7.44
CA ALA A 79 -4.00 0.25 7.86
C ALA A 79 -5.50 0.21 8.15
N ILE A 80 -6.31 -0.44 7.29
CA ILE A 80 -7.75 -0.61 7.51
C ILE A 80 -8.01 -1.39 8.80
N TYR A 81 -7.27 -2.49 9.03
CA TYR A 81 -7.30 -3.23 10.28
C TYR A 81 -7.12 -2.32 11.51
N LYS A 82 -6.07 -1.49 11.49
CA LYS A 82 -5.78 -0.54 12.57
C LYS A 82 -6.86 0.53 12.74
N ILE A 83 -7.45 0.99 11.65
CA ILE A 83 -8.51 2.01 11.66
C ILE A 83 -9.78 1.42 12.28
N GLU A 84 -10.19 0.23 11.87
CA GLU A 84 -11.41 -0.41 12.36
C GLU A 84 -11.27 -0.88 13.81
N THR A 85 -10.13 -1.45 14.20
CA THR A 85 -9.90 -1.92 15.58
C THR A 85 -9.78 -0.77 16.60
N LYS A 86 -9.27 0.40 16.19
CA LYS A 86 -9.11 1.58 17.08
C LYS A 86 -10.27 2.56 16.97
N LYS A 87 -11.31 2.22 16.20
CA LYS A 87 -12.45 3.08 15.92
C LYS A 87 -13.25 3.33 17.20
N PRO A 88 -13.37 4.58 17.67
CA PRO A 88 -14.14 4.87 18.87
C PRO A 88 -15.65 4.78 18.60
N TYR A 89 -16.44 4.56 19.64
CA TYR A 89 -17.91 4.65 19.54
C TYR A 89 -18.40 6.10 19.44
N GLY A 90 -19.48 6.30 18.67
CA GLY A 90 -20.17 7.59 18.54
C GLY A 90 -19.71 8.42 17.33
N ALA A 91 -20.68 8.92 16.54
CA ALA A 91 -20.43 9.56 15.25
C ALA A 91 -19.42 10.73 15.29
N LYS A 92 -19.53 11.62 16.30
CA LYS A 92 -18.59 12.76 16.45
C LYS A 92 -17.16 12.29 16.72
N ARG A 93 -16.98 11.28 17.57
CA ARG A 93 -15.65 10.73 17.92
C ARG A 93 -15.03 10.00 16.73
N ILE A 94 -15.82 9.23 15.99
CA ILE A 94 -15.39 8.56 14.75
C ILE A 94 -14.90 9.61 13.74
N ARG A 95 -15.68 10.66 13.49
CA ARG A 95 -15.28 11.73 12.55
C ARG A 95 -13.96 12.40 12.96
N LYS A 96 -13.80 12.71 14.25
CA LYS A 96 -12.56 13.30 14.77
C LYS A 96 -11.37 12.34 14.60
N TYR A 97 -11.57 11.06 14.83
CA TYR A 97 -10.56 10.02 14.65
C TYR A 97 -10.13 9.88 13.18
N LEU A 98 -11.08 9.71 12.26
CA LEU A 98 -10.80 9.59 10.82
C LEU A 98 -10.09 10.83 10.27
N ASN A 99 -10.50 12.04 10.67
CA ASN A 99 -9.79 13.27 10.31
C ASN A 99 -8.36 13.33 10.87
N LYS A 100 -8.09 12.70 12.02
CA LYS A 100 -6.73 12.59 12.57
C LYS A 100 -5.89 11.65 11.72
N GLU A 101 -6.44 10.54 11.24
CA GLU A 101 -5.74 9.63 10.32
C GLU A 101 -5.43 10.32 8.98
N LEU A 102 -6.38 11.08 8.40
CA LEU A 102 -6.13 11.91 7.20
C LEU A 102 -4.98 12.90 7.39
N LYS A 103 -4.88 13.55 8.56
CA LYS A 103 -3.77 14.45 8.88
C LYS A 103 -2.41 13.73 8.88
N LYS A 104 -2.36 12.45 9.28
CA LYS A 104 -1.12 11.67 9.21
C LYS A 104 -0.73 11.38 7.77
N LEU A 105 -1.69 11.04 6.92
CA LEU A 105 -1.45 10.84 5.48
C LEU A 105 -0.91 12.12 4.85
N LYS A 106 -1.54 13.27 5.13
CA LYS A 106 -1.08 14.57 4.66
C LYS A 106 0.35 14.87 5.12
N ARG A 107 0.68 14.64 6.39
CA ARG A 107 2.05 14.84 6.89
C ARG A 107 3.07 13.95 6.17
N PHE A 108 2.70 12.72 5.85
CA PHE A 108 3.58 11.84 5.05
C PHE A 108 3.76 12.38 3.63
N PHE A 109 2.69 12.87 3.00
CA PHE A 109 2.76 13.52 1.69
C PHE A 109 3.69 14.74 1.71
N ASP A 110 3.47 15.66 2.64
CA ASP A 110 4.25 16.90 2.77
C ASP A 110 5.75 16.59 2.99
N ASN A 111 6.07 15.63 3.86
CA ASN A 111 7.44 15.21 4.14
C ASN A 111 8.14 14.51 2.95
N ASN A 112 7.38 14.02 1.96
CA ASN A 112 7.91 13.26 0.84
C ASN A 112 7.58 13.90 -0.52
N LEU A 113 7.21 15.18 -0.52
CA LEU A 113 6.65 15.87 -1.69
C LEU A 113 7.51 15.73 -2.95
N ASP A 114 8.83 15.85 -2.84
CA ASP A 114 9.73 15.74 -4.00
C ASP A 114 9.77 14.32 -4.56
N PHE A 115 9.71 13.30 -3.70
CA PHE A 115 9.61 11.92 -4.13
C PHE A 115 8.24 11.61 -4.77
N TYR A 116 7.16 12.21 -4.26
CA TYR A 116 5.84 12.15 -4.91
C TYR A 116 5.88 12.76 -6.31
N LYS A 117 6.50 13.93 -6.48
CA LYS A 117 6.67 14.56 -7.80
C LYS A 117 7.48 13.68 -8.74
N TYR A 118 8.59 13.11 -8.26
CA TYR A 118 9.41 12.18 -9.02
C TYR A 118 8.58 10.97 -9.50
N TYR A 119 7.88 10.30 -8.58
CA TYR A 119 7.10 9.12 -8.89
C TYR A 119 5.94 9.40 -9.85
N ARG A 120 5.17 10.47 -9.60
CA ARG A 120 3.99 10.82 -10.41
C ARG A 120 4.33 11.41 -11.78
N SER A 121 5.52 12.02 -11.94
CA SER A 121 6.01 12.48 -13.25
C SER A 121 6.57 11.36 -14.12
N ASN A 122 6.62 10.12 -13.61
CA ASN A 122 7.18 8.96 -14.28
C ASN A 122 8.64 9.18 -14.74
N ASN A 123 9.38 10.04 -14.02
CA ASN A 123 10.79 10.29 -14.29
C ASN A 123 11.62 9.03 -14.02
N SER A 124 12.67 8.81 -14.79
CA SER A 124 13.59 7.66 -14.70
C SER A 124 15.04 8.03 -14.36
N PHE A 125 15.37 9.32 -14.26
CA PHE A 125 16.75 9.80 -14.08
C PHE A 125 17.44 9.26 -12.81
N LEU A 126 16.68 8.93 -11.76
CA LEU A 126 17.21 8.39 -10.50
C LEU A 126 16.90 6.90 -10.31
N ASP A 127 16.33 6.24 -11.32
CA ASP A 127 15.82 4.86 -11.15
C ASP A 127 16.93 3.89 -10.77
N GLU A 128 18.11 4.01 -11.37
CA GLU A 128 19.25 3.15 -11.04
C GLU A 128 19.69 3.29 -9.58
N LYS A 129 19.65 4.51 -9.02
CA LYS A 129 20.02 4.75 -7.62
C LYS A 129 18.92 4.36 -6.62
N MET A 130 17.67 4.30 -7.09
CA MET A 130 16.50 4.10 -6.23
C MET A 130 15.98 2.66 -6.24
N PHE A 131 16.13 1.97 -7.36
CA PHE A 131 15.46 0.69 -7.63
C PHE A 131 16.39 -0.44 -8.10
N LEU A 132 17.71 -0.23 -8.10
CA LEU A 132 18.68 -1.33 -8.17
C LEU A 132 19.11 -1.75 -6.77
N ARG A 133 19.20 -3.06 -6.53
CA ARG A 133 19.68 -3.58 -5.25
C ARG A 133 21.15 -3.21 -5.04
N GLY A 134 21.51 -2.92 -3.80
CA GLY A 134 22.87 -2.53 -3.41
C GLY A 134 23.28 -1.11 -3.82
N ASN A 135 22.64 -0.49 -4.82
CA ASN A 135 23.01 0.82 -5.37
C ASN A 135 22.39 2.01 -4.61
N HIS A 136 22.45 1.99 -3.29
CA HIS A 136 21.82 3.01 -2.44
C HIS A 136 22.72 4.24 -2.25
N ASP A 137 22.15 5.43 -2.31
CA ASP A 137 22.84 6.71 -2.12
C ASP A 137 22.25 7.44 -0.90
N ILE A 138 23.05 7.62 0.16
CA ILE A 138 22.61 8.27 1.42
C ILE A 138 22.11 9.70 1.16
N LYS A 139 22.60 10.37 0.11
CA LYS A 139 22.16 11.71 -0.28
C LYS A 139 20.72 11.74 -0.81
N LEU A 140 20.13 10.58 -1.09
CA LEU A 140 18.73 10.44 -1.52
C LEU A 140 17.75 10.21 -0.35
N TRP A 141 18.14 10.57 0.88
CA TRP A 141 17.24 10.53 2.05
C TRP A 141 16.66 9.13 2.30
N LEU A 142 17.56 8.15 2.39
CA LEU A 142 17.23 6.75 2.63
C LEU A 142 16.43 6.57 3.92
N ASP A 143 15.37 5.76 3.86
CA ASP A 143 14.66 5.31 5.07
C ASP A 143 15.56 4.33 5.82
N THR A 144 15.71 4.50 7.14
CA THR A 144 16.49 3.58 7.97
C THR A 144 15.97 2.14 7.92
N TYR A 145 14.68 1.97 7.57
CA TYR A 145 14.07 0.67 7.31
C TYR A 145 14.83 -0.16 6.26
N TYR A 146 15.45 0.48 5.26
CA TYR A 146 16.22 -0.22 4.23
C TYR A 146 17.33 -1.09 4.86
N PHE A 147 18.05 -0.58 5.86
CA PHE A 147 19.14 -1.30 6.52
C PHE A 147 18.68 -2.49 7.38
N GLN A 148 17.39 -2.56 7.71
CA GLN A 148 16.80 -3.71 8.42
C GLN A 148 16.09 -4.69 7.49
N SER A 149 15.84 -4.27 6.25
CA SER A 149 15.13 -5.07 5.25
C SER A 149 16.05 -6.13 4.63
N ASP A 150 15.45 -7.15 4.00
CA ASP A 150 16.21 -8.15 3.25
C ASP A 150 16.79 -7.52 1.96
N PRO A 151 18.13 -7.36 1.86
CA PRO A 151 18.77 -6.72 0.73
C PRO A 151 18.66 -7.53 -0.57
N SER A 152 18.37 -8.84 -0.48
CA SER A 152 18.17 -9.69 -1.66
C SER A 152 16.84 -9.41 -2.36
N PHE A 153 15.88 -8.86 -1.64
CA PHE A 153 14.52 -8.63 -2.12
C PHE A 153 14.01 -7.22 -1.85
N SER A 154 14.86 -6.24 -1.53
CA SER A 154 14.45 -4.86 -1.25
C SER A 154 15.43 -3.85 -1.83
N THR A 155 14.94 -2.66 -2.14
CA THR A 155 15.75 -1.53 -2.58
C THR A 155 15.55 -0.35 -1.65
N SER A 156 16.25 0.75 -1.90
CA SER A 156 16.15 1.94 -1.06
C SER A 156 14.76 2.59 -1.08
N HIS A 157 14.04 2.51 -2.20
CA HIS A 157 12.81 3.29 -2.42
C HIS A 157 11.56 2.46 -2.78
N ASP A 158 11.66 1.15 -2.97
CA ASP A 158 10.51 0.30 -3.32
C ASP A 158 9.38 0.36 -2.28
N TYR A 159 9.71 0.29 -0.98
CA TYR A 159 8.74 0.41 0.10
C TYR A 159 8.10 1.80 0.14
N LYS A 160 8.89 2.84 -0.18
CA LYS A 160 8.41 4.23 -0.24
C LYS A 160 7.36 4.39 -1.33
N VAL A 161 7.57 3.78 -2.50
CA VAL A 161 6.56 3.72 -3.57
C VAL A 161 5.31 2.95 -3.12
N ALA A 162 5.48 1.79 -2.51
CA ALA A 162 4.35 0.99 -2.02
C ALA A 162 3.49 1.80 -1.03
N LYS A 163 4.14 2.59 -0.17
CA LYS A 163 3.48 3.45 0.81
C LYS A 163 2.75 4.64 0.18
N ILE A 164 3.27 5.20 -0.91
CA ILE A 164 2.54 6.20 -1.72
C ILE A 164 1.22 5.61 -2.21
N ILE A 165 1.28 4.48 -2.93
CA ILE A 165 0.12 3.82 -3.51
C ILE A 165 -0.89 3.46 -2.42
N ALA A 166 -0.42 2.90 -1.31
CA ALA A 166 -1.29 2.53 -0.19
C ALA A 166 -1.97 3.74 0.45
N ASN A 167 -1.25 4.84 0.65
CA ASN A 167 -1.82 6.05 1.27
C ASN A 167 -2.91 6.67 0.39
N ASP A 168 -2.74 6.66 -0.93
CA ASP A 168 -3.76 7.13 -1.88
C ASP A 168 -5.05 6.28 -1.71
N LEU A 169 -4.94 4.95 -1.58
CA LEU A 169 -6.08 4.05 -1.32
C LEU A 169 -6.72 4.27 0.06
N ILE A 170 -5.89 4.42 1.11
CA ILE A 170 -6.38 4.65 2.48
C ILE A 170 -7.14 5.99 2.55
N GLN A 171 -6.66 7.02 1.84
CA GLN A 171 -7.35 8.31 1.79
C GLN A 171 -8.76 8.14 1.21
N VAL A 172 -8.89 7.48 0.06
CA VAL A 172 -10.19 7.20 -0.57
C VAL A 172 -11.12 6.45 0.39
N TYR A 173 -10.62 5.41 1.06
CA TYR A 173 -11.39 4.67 2.06
C TYR A 173 -11.89 5.56 3.20
N ILE A 174 -11.03 6.41 3.77
CA ILE A 174 -11.42 7.28 4.88
C ILE A 174 -12.45 8.32 4.43
N GLU A 175 -12.27 8.90 3.25
CA GLU A 175 -13.18 9.88 2.66
C GLU A 175 -14.57 9.27 2.40
N ASP A 176 -14.63 8.04 1.88
CA ASP A 176 -15.87 7.29 1.70
C ASP A 176 -16.56 7.00 3.05
N GLN A 177 -15.82 6.55 4.06
CA GLN A 177 -16.35 6.32 5.41
C GLN A 177 -16.92 7.60 6.05
N LEU A 178 -16.30 8.74 5.78
CA LEU A 178 -16.81 10.05 6.20
C LEU A 178 -18.11 10.35 5.43
N TYR A 179 -18.10 10.28 4.10
CA TYR A 179 -19.24 10.59 3.23
C TYR A 179 -20.49 9.72 3.48
N ASN A 180 -20.33 8.38 3.50
CA ASN A 180 -21.44 7.44 3.64
C ASN A 180 -22.14 7.52 5.00
N LYS A 181 -21.43 7.94 6.06
CA LYS A 181 -22.05 8.20 7.37
C LYS A 181 -22.87 9.50 7.41
N PHE A 182 -22.57 10.49 6.57
CA PHE A 182 -23.41 11.70 6.48
C PHE A 182 -24.78 11.41 5.86
N LYS A 183 -24.88 10.52 4.87
CA LYS A 183 -26.17 10.10 4.30
C LYS A 183 -27.07 9.36 5.30
N LYS A 184 -26.51 8.48 6.15
CA LYS A 184 -27.29 7.76 7.19
C LYS A 184 -27.77 8.69 8.32
N ILE A 185 -27.03 9.75 8.64
CA ILE A 185 -27.43 10.74 9.67
C ILE A 185 -28.53 11.68 9.15
N ASN A 186 -28.47 12.09 7.89
CA ASN A 186 -29.47 12.98 7.28
C ASN A 186 -30.78 12.29 6.88
N ARG A 187 -30.86 10.96 6.97
CA ARG A 187 -32.07 10.16 6.71
C ARG A 187 -32.88 9.81 7.97
N LYS A 188 -32.48 10.27 9.17
CA LYS A 188 -33.35 10.10 10.34
C LYS A 188 -34.58 11.02 10.18
N PRO A 189 -35.81 10.49 10.13
CA PRO A 189 -37.01 11.33 10.06
C PRO A 189 -37.06 12.19 11.32
N LYS A 190 -37.45 13.46 11.17
CA LYS A 190 -37.88 14.29 12.29
C LYS A 190 -38.94 13.49 13.02
N ARG A 191 -38.64 13.04 14.25
CA ARG A 191 -39.65 12.44 15.13
C ARG A 191 -40.69 13.53 15.36
N SER A 192 -41.87 13.31 14.78
CA SER A 192 -43.12 14.01 15.05
C SER A 192 -43.52 13.82 16.50
#